data_AF-A0A376U640-F1
#
_entry.id   AF-A0A376U640-F1
#
_cell.length_a   1.000
_cell.length_b   1.000
_cell.length_c   1.000
_cell.angle_alpha   90.00
_cell.angle_beta   90.00
_cell.angle_gamma   90.00
#
_symmetry.space_group_name_H-M   'P 1'
#
loop_
_entity.id
_entity.type
_entity.pdbx_description
1 polymer ?
#
loop_
_entity_poly.entity_id
_entity_poly.type
_entity_poly.pdbx_seq_one_letter_code
_entity_poly.pdbx_strand_id
1 'polypeptide(L)'
;MQAPLTAKRSTLSLILFWHKNQKLSAQLTAIGHRIVHGGEKYTSSVVIDESVIQGIKDAASFAPLHNPAHLIGIEEALKSFPQLKDKNVAVFDTAFHQTMPEESYLYALPYNLYKEHGIRRYGAHGTSHFYVTQEAAKMLNKPVEELNIITCHLGNGGSVSAIRNGKCVDTSMGLTPLEGLVMGTRSGDIDPAIIFHLHDTLGMSVDAINKLLTKESGLLGLTEVTSDCRYVEDNYATKRRREARNGRLLPPPGEIHRCLHCADGWSSGRCCIHWWYR
;
A
#
# COMPACT_ATOMS: atom_id res chain seq x y z
N MET A 1 -7.90 3.16 -14.45
CA MET A 1 -7.30 2.94 -15.79
C MET A 1 -5.82 2.64 -15.63
N GLN A 2 -5.37 1.43 -15.97
CA GLN A 2 -3.94 1.20 -16.26
C GLN A 2 -3.63 1.89 -17.59
N ALA A 3 -2.57 2.70 -17.65
CA ALA A 3 -2.08 3.19 -18.93
C ALA A 3 -1.64 1.99 -19.79
N PRO A 4 -1.99 1.93 -21.09
CA PRO A 4 -1.58 0.82 -21.95
C PRO A 4 -0.04 0.69 -21.99
N LEU A 5 0.47 -0.53 -22.18
CA LEU A 5 1.91 -0.86 -22.19
C LEU A 5 2.73 0.04 -23.13
N THR A 6 2.13 0.49 -24.23
CA THR A 6 2.68 1.45 -25.19
C THR A 6 2.92 2.85 -24.60
N ALA A 7 2.12 3.27 -23.61
CA ALA A 7 2.26 4.57 -22.96
C ALA A 7 3.49 4.65 -22.04
N LYS A 8 3.86 3.56 -21.35
CA LYS A 8 5.04 3.59 -20.44
C LYS A 8 6.37 3.69 -21.19
N ARG A 9 6.50 2.95 -22.30
CA ARG A 9 7.66 3.05 -23.21
C ARG A 9 7.82 4.46 -23.77
N SER A 10 6.72 5.09 -24.19
CA SER A 10 6.77 6.46 -24.71
C SER A 10 7.03 7.51 -23.62
N THR A 11 6.64 7.28 -22.36
CA THR A 11 6.82 8.27 -21.28
C THR A 11 8.31 8.48 -20.93
N LEU A 12 9.12 7.43 -20.86
CA LEU A 12 10.58 7.56 -20.64
C LEU A 12 11.26 8.25 -21.82
N SER A 13 10.85 7.95 -23.06
CA SER A 13 11.33 8.68 -24.24
C SER A 13 10.91 10.17 -24.26
N LEU A 14 9.73 10.50 -23.72
CA LEU A 14 9.26 11.87 -23.54
C LEU A 14 10.03 12.60 -22.44
N ILE A 15 10.35 11.93 -21.32
CA ILE A 15 11.24 12.48 -20.30
C ILE A 15 12.61 12.78 -20.92
N LEU A 16 13.18 11.85 -21.69
CA LEU A 16 14.43 12.06 -22.44
C LEU A 16 14.33 13.23 -23.45
N PHE A 17 13.18 13.38 -24.11
CA PHE A 17 12.91 14.48 -25.03
C PHE A 17 12.88 15.85 -24.33
N TRP A 18 12.19 15.94 -23.18
CA TRP A 18 12.18 17.13 -22.31
C TRP A 18 13.55 17.39 -21.66
N HIS A 19 14.36 16.35 -21.52
CA HIS A 19 15.68 16.37 -20.91
C HIS A 19 16.82 16.79 -21.85
N LYS A 20 16.52 17.22 -23.09
CA LYS A 20 17.51 17.86 -23.98
C LYS A 20 18.14 19.15 -23.42
N ASN A 21 17.74 19.61 -22.23
CA ASN A 21 18.59 20.44 -21.37
C ASN A 21 19.80 19.61 -20.85
N GLN A 22 20.85 19.51 -21.68
CA GLN A 22 22.04 18.66 -21.49
C GLN A 22 22.71 18.74 -20.11
N LYS A 23 22.56 19.85 -19.37
CA LYS A 23 23.20 20.05 -18.07
C LYS A 23 22.65 19.14 -16.97
N LEU A 24 21.34 18.84 -16.96
CA LEU A 24 20.76 18.01 -15.90
C LEU A 24 21.06 16.52 -16.11
N SER A 25 21.18 16.08 -17.38
CA SER A 25 21.48 14.68 -17.73
C SER A 25 22.83 14.20 -17.24
N ALA A 26 23.84 15.05 -17.41
CA ALA A 26 25.18 14.76 -16.94
C ALA A 26 25.28 14.68 -15.40
N GLN A 27 24.31 15.23 -14.67
CA GLN A 27 24.28 15.24 -13.21
C GLN A 27 23.53 14.05 -12.59
N LEU A 28 22.85 13.23 -13.40
CA LEU A 28 22.17 12.04 -12.90
C LEU A 28 23.20 11.00 -12.44
N THR A 29 23.14 10.61 -11.17
CA THR A 29 24.09 9.65 -10.57
C THR A 29 23.49 8.28 -10.28
N ALA A 30 22.16 8.15 -10.21
CA ALA A 30 21.45 6.90 -9.93
C ALA A 30 19.98 6.97 -10.39
N ILE A 31 19.31 5.82 -10.43
CA ILE A 31 17.87 5.72 -10.71
C ILE A 31 17.21 4.90 -9.60
N GLY A 32 16.23 5.49 -8.90
CA GLY A 32 15.43 4.79 -7.89
C GLY A 32 14.12 4.26 -8.47
N HIS A 33 13.84 2.99 -8.26
CA HIS A 33 12.61 2.31 -8.66
C HIS A 33 11.79 1.95 -7.43
N ARG A 34 10.61 2.55 -7.30
CA ARG A 34 9.64 2.13 -6.28
C ARG A 34 9.02 0.80 -6.69
N ILE A 35 9.11 -0.20 -5.81
CA ILE A 35 8.54 -1.52 -5.98
C ILE A 35 7.48 -1.74 -4.89
N VAL A 36 6.26 -2.12 -5.28
CA VAL A 36 5.18 -2.34 -4.31
C VAL A 36 5.48 -3.54 -3.40
N HIS A 37 5.93 -4.67 -3.93
CA HIS A 37 6.09 -5.89 -3.16
C HIS A 37 7.48 -6.52 -3.31
N GLY A 38 8.21 -6.66 -2.20
CA GLY A 38 9.52 -7.30 -2.13
C GLY A 38 9.50 -8.71 -1.52
N GLY A 39 8.33 -9.17 -1.04
CA GLY A 39 8.24 -10.42 -0.28
C GLY A 39 9.05 -10.32 1.02
N GLU A 40 9.49 -11.46 1.55
CA GLU A 40 10.34 -11.49 2.76
C GLU A 40 11.82 -11.25 2.44
N LYS A 41 12.22 -11.49 1.18
CA LYS A 41 13.63 -11.45 0.75
C LYS A 41 14.23 -10.05 0.88
N TYR A 42 13.46 -9.01 0.58
CA TYR A 42 13.95 -7.63 0.53
C TYR A 42 13.48 -6.82 1.74
N THR A 43 14.33 -6.76 2.76
CA THR A 43 14.10 -6.02 4.02
C THR A 43 14.62 -4.58 3.98
N SER A 44 15.33 -4.20 2.92
CA SER A 44 15.84 -2.86 2.66
C SER A 44 15.96 -2.60 1.16
N SER A 45 16.25 -1.36 0.77
CA SER A 45 16.53 -1.02 -0.63
C SER A 45 17.82 -1.69 -1.11
N VAL A 46 17.83 -2.19 -2.35
CA VAL A 46 18.99 -2.89 -2.93
C VAL A 46 19.33 -2.38 -4.32
N VAL A 47 20.61 -2.45 -4.68
CA VAL A 47 21.05 -2.22 -6.06
C VAL A 47 20.49 -3.32 -6.95
N ILE A 48 19.96 -2.96 -8.11
CA ILE A 48 19.31 -3.88 -9.04
C ILE A 48 20.37 -4.65 -9.81
N ASP A 49 20.32 -5.98 -9.68
CA ASP A 49 20.99 -6.96 -10.53
C ASP A 49 19.96 -7.99 -11.06
N GLU A 50 20.41 -9.00 -11.80
CA GLU A 50 19.54 -10.07 -12.31
C GLU A 50 18.81 -10.83 -11.20
N SER A 51 19.44 -11.01 -10.03
CA SER A 51 18.84 -11.70 -8.88
C SER A 51 17.71 -10.89 -8.25
N VAL A 52 17.84 -9.56 -8.25
CA VAL A 52 16.82 -8.62 -7.79
C VAL A 52 15.64 -8.63 -8.74
N ILE A 53 15.90 -8.58 -10.05
CA ILE A 53 14.87 -8.70 -11.09
C ILE A 53 14.10 -10.00 -10.92
N GLN A 54 14.78 -11.12 -10.69
CA GLN A 54 14.12 -12.40 -10.46
C GLN A 54 13.27 -12.38 -9.18
N GLY A 55 13.79 -11.87 -8.07
CA GLY A 55 12.98 -11.81 -6.84
C GLY A 55 11.76 -10.87 -6.94
N ILE A 56 11.81 -9.81 -7.76
CA ILE A 56 10.64 -8.97 -8.04
C ILE A 56 9.60 -9.76 -8.86
N LYS A 57 10.04 -10.61 -9.80
CA LYS A 57 9.17 -11.53 -10.55
C LYS A 57 8.54 -12.57 -9.63
N ASP A 58 9.31 -13.17 -8.73
CA ASP A 58 8.83 -14.19 -7.79
C ASP A 58 7.78 -13.57 -6.83
N ALA A 59 8.01 -12.34 -6.38
CA ALA A 59 7.06 -11.58 -5.56
C ALA A 59 5.84 -11.05 -6.34
N ALA A 60 5.77 -11.23 -7.67
CA ALA A 60 4.64 -10.76 -8.46
C ALA A 60 3.34 -11.53 -8.17
N SER A 61 3.42 -12.74 -7.60
CA SER A 61 2.25 -13.48 -7.10
C SER A 61 1.46 -12.67 -6.07
N PHE A 62 2.13 -11.87 -5.24
CA PHE A 62 1.52 -11.02 -4.22
C PHE A 62 1.08 -9.64 -4.74
N ALA A 63 1.63 -9.19 -5.88
CA ALA A 63 1.30 -7.92 -6.49
C ALA A 63 1.21 -8.00 -8.03
N PRO A 64 0.27 -8.79 -8.58
CA PRO A 64 0.23 -9.15 -10.00
C PRO A 64 -0.01 -7.96 -10.94
N LEU A 65 -0.65 -6.89 -10.44
CA LEU A 65 -0.90 -5.67 -11.21
C LEU A 65 0.21 -4.62 -11.13
N HIS A 66 1.12 -4.74 -10.16
CA HIS A 66 2.12 -3.70 -9.85
C HIS A 66 3.55 -4.14 -10.20
N ASN A 67 3.99 -5.30 -9.72
CA ASN A 67 5.36 -5.77 -9.94
C ASN A 67 5.74 -5.94 -11.43
N PRO A 68 4.88 -6.52 -12.29
CA PRO A 68 5.18 -6.58 -13.72
C PRO A 68 5.34 -5.20 -14.37
N ALA A 69 4.55 -4.22 -13.92
CA ALA A 69 4.64 -2.84 -14.34
C ALA A 69 5.96 -2.17 -13.91
N HIS A 70 6.50 -2.53 -12.75
CA HIS A 70 7.80 -2.04 -12.28
C HIS A 70 8.96 -2.64 -13.07
N LEU A 71 8.90 -3.94 -13.37
CA LEU A 71 9.91 -4.63 -14.18
C LEU A 71 10.07 -4.01 -15.57
N ILE A 72 8.96 -3.61 -16.20
CA ILE A 72 9.00 -2.87 -17.47
C ILE A 72 9.71 -1.52 -17.27
N GLY A 73 9.42 -0.80 -16.19
CA GLY A 73 10.08 0.47 -15.88
C GLY A 73 11.60 0.32 -15.68
N ILE A 74 12.03 -0.74 -15.00
CA ILE A 74 13.44 -1.10 -14.83
C ILE A 74 14.08 -1.39 -16.18
N GLU A 75 13.46 -2.26 -16.99
CA GLU A 75 13.99 -2.65 -18.30
C GLU A 75 14.17 -1.44 -19.23
N GLU A 76 13.18 -0.54 -19.28
CA GLU A 76 13.25 0.65 -20.11
C GLU A 76 14.26 1.68 -19.55
N ALA A 77 14.43 1.78 -18.24
CA ALA A 77 15.46 2.63 -17.63
C ALA A 77 16.88 2.15 -17.95
N LEU A 78 17.13 0.84 -17.90
CA LEU A 78 18.42 0.25 -18.26
C LEU A 78 18.79 0.52 -19.73
N LYS A 79 17.80 0.49 -20.63
CA LYS A 79 17.99 0.83 -22.06
C LYS A 79 18.19 2.32 -22.29
N SER A 80 17.43 3.15 -21.57
CA SER A 80 17.40 4.61 -21.73
C SER A 80 18.61 5.32 -21.11
N PHE A 81 19.19 4.75 -20.06
CA PHE A 81 20.30 5.33 -19.30
C PHE A 81 21.43 4.30 -19.13
N PRO A 82 22.08 3.86 -20.22
CA PRO A 82 23.11 2.82 -20.17
C PRO A 82 24.31 3.19 -19.26
N GLN A 83 24.60 4.48 -19.12
CA GLN A 83 25.63 5.00 -18.21
C GLN A 83 25.31 4.83 -16.73
N LEU A 84 24.04 4.54 -16.38
CA LEU A 84 23.56 4.30 -15.01
C LEU A 84 23.14 2.85 -14.78
N LYS A 85 23.41 1.93 -15.71
CA LYS A 85 22.92 0.54 -15.62
C LYS A 85 23.20 -0.11 -14.26
N ASP A 86 24.40 0.08 -13.71
CA ASP A 86 24.85 -0.50 -12.43
C ASP A 86 24.49 0.36 -11.20
N LYS A 87 23.68 1.41 -11.41
CA LYS A 87 23.26 2.40 -10.40
C LYS A 87 21.74 2.52 -10.30
N ASN A 88 21.04 1.47 -10.69
CA ASN A 88 19.60 1.33 -10.49
C ASN A 88 19.37 0.71 -9.11
N VAL A 89 18.43 1.25 -8.32
CA VAL A 89 18.12 0.79 -6.96
C VAL A 89 16.63 0.49 -6.85
N ALA A 90 16.28 -0.67 -6.32
CA ALA A 90 14.92 -1.02 -5.96
C ALA A 90 14.62 -0.59 -4.52
N VAL A 91 13.53 0.15 -4.33
CA VAL A 91 13.05 0.63 -3.03
C VAL A 91 11.66 0.04 -2.80
N PHE A 92 11.53 -0.83 -1.81
CA PHE A 92 10.31 -1.62 -1.61
C PHE A 92 9.38 -1.00 -0.57
N ASP A 93 8.10 -0.87 -0.92
CA ASP A 93 7.07 -0.40 0.01
C ASP A 93 6.82 -1.36 1.18
N THR A 94 7.32 -2.59 1.09
CA THR A 94 7.20 -3.66 2.08
C THR A 94 8.42 -3.79 2.99
N ALA A 95 9.54 -3.14 2.66
CA ALA A 95 10.82 -3.31 3.37
C ALA A 95 10.75 -2.84 4.84
N PHE A 96 10.19 -1.65 5.07
CA PHE A 96 10.10 -1.07 6.42
C PHE A 96 9.30 -1.95 7.39
N HIS A 97 8.35 -2.72 6.86
CA HIS A 97 7.45 -3.58 7.62
C HIS A 97 8.04 -4.96 7.95
N GLN A 98 9.22 -5.31 7.42
CA GLN A 98 9.88 -6.58 7.72
C GLN A 98 10.40 -6.68 9.16
N THR A 99 10.23 -5.61 9.95
CA THR A 99 10.49 -5.61 11.40
C THR A 99 9.29 -6.06 12.24
N MET A 100 8.12 -6.30 11.62
CA MET A 100 6.96 -6.86 12.30
C MET A 100 7.28 -8.25 12.88
N PRO A 101 6.90 -8.52 14.14
CA PRO A 101 7.06 -9.83 14.74
C PRO A 101 5.97 -10.81 14.27
N GLU A 102 6.14 -12.10 14.57
CA GLU A 102 5.27 -13.19 14.08
C GLU A 102 3.80 -13.01 14.47
N GLU A 103 3.56 -12.59 15.71
CA GLU A 103 2.24 -12.26 16.22
C GLU A 103 1.52 -11.16 15.43
N SER A 104 2.26 -10.32 14.71
CA SER A 104 1.70 -9.23 13.91
C SER A 104 1.60 -9.56 12.43
N TYR A 105 2.42 -10.46 11.89
CA TYR A 105 2.36 -10.77 10.46
C TYR A 105 1.59 -12.03 10.10
N LEU A 106 1.40 -12.96 11.03
CA LEU A 106 0.62 -14.16 10.75
C LEU A 106 -0.88 -13.86 10.74
N TYR A 107 -1.56 -14.42 9.73
CA TYR A 107 -3.00 -14.58 9.79
C TYR A 107 -3.34 -15.85 10.59
N ALA A 108 -4.49 -15.85 11.24
CA ALA A 108 -5.04 -17.04 11.91
C ALA A 108 -5.58 -18.07 10.89
N LEU A 109 -4.70 -18.50 9.99
CA LEU A 109 -4.90 -19.50 8.95
C LEU A 109 -3.98 -20.70 9.21
N PRO A 110 -4.22 -21.86 8.56
CA PRO A 110 -3.30 -22.99 8.64
C PRO A 110 -1.85 -22.57 8.40
N TYR A 111 -0.96 -22.87 9.34
CA TYR A 111 0.42 -22.35 9.36
C TYR A 111 1.27 -22.79 8.14
N ASN A 112 0.88 -23.87 7.45
CA ASN A 112 1.52 -24.29 6.20
C ASN A 112 1.32 -23.27 5.07
N LEU A 113 0.22 -22.51 5.05
CA LEU A 113 0.01 -21.45 4.06
C LEU A 113 1.05 -20.33 4.18
N TYR A 114 1.50 -20.05 5.40
CA TYR A 114 2.64 -19.17 5.61
C TYR A 114 3.95 -19.84 5.14
N LYS A 115 4.26 -21.03 5.67
CA LYS A 115 5.55 -21.71 5.42
C LYS A 115 5.83 -22.05 3.96
N GLU A 116 4.80 -22.45 3.22
CA GLU A 116 4.95 -22.97 1.84
C GLU A 116 4.59 -21.93 0.78
N HIS A 117 3.72 -20.96 1.12
CA HIS A 117 3.19 -19.99 0.15
C HIS A 117 3.43 -18.53 0.53
N GLY A 118 4.03 -18.24 1.68
CA GLY A 118 4.30 -16.87 2.13
C GLY A 118 3.04 -16.05 2.40
N ILE A 119 1.91 -16.68 2.74
CA ILE A 119 0.68 -15.95 3.08
C ILE A 119 0.86 -15.31 4.46
N ARG A 120 1.14 -14.00 4.46
CA ARG A 120 1.34 -13.17 5.65
C ARG A 120 0.98 -11.71 5.36
N ARG A 121 0.96 -10.90 6.42
CA ARG A 121 0.98 -9.45 6.31
C ARG A 121 2.36 -8.97 5.82
N TYR A 122 2.35 -8.17 4.76
CA TYR A 122 3.53 -7.49 4.24
C TYR A 122 3.44 -5.97 4.40
N GLY A 123 2.22 -5.42 4.39
CA GLY A 123 1.99 -3.98 4.44
C GLY A 123 2.29 -3.27 3.11
N ALA A 124 2.08 -1.96 3.09
CA ALA A 124 2.55 -1.09 2.01
C ALA A 124 2.84 0.32 2.54
N HIS A 125 3.23 1.23 1.65
CA HIS A 125 3.63 2.60 2.00
C HIS A 125 4.81 2.66 2.99
N GLY A 126 5.63 1.61 3.09
CA GLY A 126 6.77 1.54 3.99
C GLY A 126 7.76 2.68 3.80
N THR A 127 8.01 3.10 2.55
CA THR A 127 8.84 4.28 2.26
C THR A 127 8.29 5.56 2.91
N SER A 128 6.96 5.76 2.88
CA SER A 128 6.33 6.91 3.52
C SER A 128 6.37 6.80 5.04
N HIS A 129 6.04 5.63 5.60
CA HIS A 129 6.06 5.40 7.04
C HIS A 129 7.47 5.56 7.62
N PHE A 130 8.48 5.04 6.93
CA PHE A 130 9.88 5.25 7.27
C PHE A 130 10.22 6.74 7.30
N TYR A 131 9.90 7.48 6.22
CA TYR A 131 10.19 8.91 6.13
C TYR A 131 9.54 9.71 7.26
N VAL A 132 8.23 9.55 7.50
CA VAL A 132 7.54 10.31 8.55
C VAL A 132 7.98 9.92 9.95
N THR A 133 8.48 8.68 10.14
CA THR A 133 9.11 8.26 11.41
C THR A 133 10.40 9.04 11.66
N GLN A 134 11.25 9.20 10.64
CA GLN A 134 12.49 9.99 10.75
C GLN A 134 12.19 11.48 11.00
N GLU A 135 11.21 12.04 10.30
CA GLU A 135 10.82 13.45 10.50
C GLU A 135 10.17 13.68 11.87
N ALA A 136 9.34 12.75 12.34
CA ALA A 136 8.75 12.83 13.68
C ALA A 136 9.83 12.82 14.78
N ALA A 137 10.89 12.01 14.63
CA ALA A 137 12.03 12.01 15.56
C ALA A 137 12.68 13.41 15.65
N LYS A 138 12.91 14.05 14.50
CA LYS A 138 13.45 15.43 14.43
C LYS A 138 12.50 16.44 15.07
N MET A 139 11.21 16.38 14.74
CA MET A 139 10.19 17.31 15.26
C MET A 139 10.03 17.20 16.78
N LEU A 140 10.15 16.00 17.33
CA LEU A 140 10.05 15.73 18.76
C LEU A 140 11.39 15.88 19.50
N ASN A 141 12.47 16.19 18.78
CA ASN A 141 13.84 16.29 19.29
C ASN A 141 14.25 15.06 20.11
N LYS A 142 14.00 13.86 19.56
CA LYS A 142 14.35 12.57 20.17
C LYS A 142 15.09 11.66 19.18
N PRO A 143 15.96 10.77 19.66
CA PRO A 143 16.48 9.68 18.85
C PRO A 143 15.34 8.84 18.27
N VAL A 144 15.50 8.37 17.03
CA VAL A 144 14.45 7.57 16.37
C VAL A 144 14.25 6.22 17.07
N GLU A 145 15.31 5.71 17.71
CA GLU A 145 15.33 4.47 18.50
C GLU A 145 14.46 4.56 19.77
N GLU A 146 14.10 5.77 20.21
CA GLU A 146 13.21 6.00 21.36
C GLU A 146 11.79 6.35 20.94
N LEU A 147 11.51 6.34 19.63
CA LEU A 147 10.24 6.83 19.09
C LEU A 147 9.17 5.74 19.09
N ASN A 148 8.09 6.01 19.82
CA ASN A 148 6.85 5.22 19.81
C ASN A 148 5.71 6.10 19.27
N ILE A 149 5.26 5.80 18.06
CA ILE A 149 4.23 6.59 17.37
C ILE A 149 3.32 5.69 16.53
N ILE A 150 2.17 6.24 16.17
CA ILE A 150 1.28 5.66 15.16
C ILE A 150 1.31 6.59 13.96
N THR A 151 1.67 6.06 12.79
CA THR A 151 1.78 6.83 11.54
C THR A 151 0.58 6.55 10.64
N CYS A 152 -0.09 7.61 10.19
CA CYS A 152 -1.24 7.53 9.30
C CYS A 152 -0.86 8.06 7.91
N HIS A 153 -0.66 7.19 6.93
CA HIS A 153 -0.52 7.58 5.53
C HIS A 153 -1.91 7.58 4.89
N LEU A 154 -2.48 8.76 4.63
CA LEU A 154 -3.83 8.91 4.09
C LEU A 154 -3.78 9.55 2.71
N GLY A 155 -4.40 8.88 1.74
CA GLY A 155 -4.53 9.30 0.36
C GLY A 155 -5.50 8.36 -0.36
N ASN A 156 -5.43 8.27 -1.69
CA ASN A 156 -6.29 7.31 -2.42
C ASN A 156 -5.98 5.84 -2.03
N GLY A 157 -4.79 5.59 -1.47
CA GLY A 157 -4.53 4.44 -0.61
C GLY A 157 -4.21 4.90 0.79
N GLY A 158 -4.89 4.31 1.78
CA GLY A 158 -4.70 4.64 3.18
C GLY A 158 -4.08 3.46 3.94
N SER A 159 -3.09 3.73 4.78
CA SER A 159 -2.58 2.73 5.73
C SER A 159 -2.12 3.38 7.03
N VAL A 160 -2.29 2.67 8.13
CA VAL A 160 -1.74 3.04 9.44
C VAL A 160 -0.61 2.08 9.78
N SER A 161 0.41 2.52 10.51
CA SER A 161 1.43 1.62 11.09
C SER A 161 1.73 1.97 12.54
N ALA A 162 1.94 0.94 13.36
CA ALA A 162 2.43 1.07 14.73
C ALA A 162 3.97 1.02 14.71
N ILE A 163 4.59 2.08 15.22
CA ILE A 163 6.04 2.19 15.30
C ILE A 163 6.46 2.13 16.76
N ARG A 164 7.35 1.21 17.08
CA ARG A 164 7.94 1.06 18.42
C ARG A 164 9.46 1.08 18.30
N ASN A 165 10.11 1.96 19.06
CA ASN A 165 11.55 2.18 19.03
C ASN A 165 12.06 2.41 17.59
N GLY A 166 11.33 3.22 16.81
CA GLY A 166 11.66 3.55 15.42
C GLY A 166 11.43 2.44 14.38
N LYS A 167 10.94 1.26 14.80
CA LYS A 167 10.68 0.10 13.93
C LYS A 167 9.19 -0.15 13.78
N CYS A 168 8.76 -0.61 12.61
CA CYS A 168 7.38 -1.01 12.39
C CYS A 168 7.10 -2.33 13.11
N VAL A 169 6.13 -2.32 14.02
CA VAL A 169 5.71 -3.53 14.74
C VAL A 169 4.34 -4.04 14.28
N ASP A 170 3.53 -3.21 13.61
CA ASP A 170 2.28 -3.64 12.98
C ASP A 170 1.84 -2.63 11.91
N THR A 171 1.03 -3.05 10.94
CA THR A 171 0.51 -2.18 9.88
C THR A 171 -0.86 -2.64 9.41
N SER A 172 -1.69 -1.70 8.95
CA SER A 172 -3.08 -2.01 8.61
C SER A 172 -3.24 -2.77 7.28
N MET A 173 -2.30 -2.63 6.35
CA MET A 173 -2.35 -3.33 5.07
C MET A 173 -1.78 -4.74 5.20
N GLY A 174 -2.38 -5.67 4.46
CA GLY A 174 -2.19 -7.10 4.60
C GLY A 174 -1.15 -7.73 3.69
N LEU A 175 -1.51 -8.92 3.18
CA LEU A 175 -0.90 -9.56 2.02
C LEU A 175 -0.90 -8.64 0.80
N THR A 176 -1.95 -7.84 0.66
CA THR A 176 -2.10 -6.86 -0.42
C THR A 176 -2.54 -5.51 0.14
N PRO A 177 -2.43 -4.43 -0.65
CA PRO A 177 -2.95 -3.11 -0.27
C PRO A 177 -4.49 -3.00 -0.17
N LEU A 178 -5.24 -4.10 -0.20
CA LEU A 178 -6.71 -4.11 -0.09
C LEU A 178 -7.19 -4.08 1.38
N GLU A 179 -6.49 -4.78 2.27
CA GLU A 179 -6.81 -4.85 3.71
C GLU A 179 -6.56 -3.50 4.40
N GLY A 180 -7.31 -3.28 5.48
CA GLY A 180 -7.18 -2.16 6.40
C GLY A 180 -8.26 -1.11 6.16
N LEU A 181 -7.79 0.12 5.95
CA LEU A 181 -8.67 1.29 5.90
C LEU A 181 -9.63 1.26 4.71
N VAL A 182 -10.75 1.97 4.87
CA VAL A 182 -11.51 2.46 3.72
C VAL A 182 -10.59 3.37 2.91
N MET A 183 -10.67 3.30 1.58
CA MET A 183 -9.85 4.12 0.69
C MET A 183 -10.70 4.67 -0.46
N GLY A 184 -10.08 5.34 -1.44
CA GLY A 184 -10.83 5.96 -2.54
C GLY A 184 -11.71 4.97 -3.32
N THR A 185 -11.14 3.85 -3.78
CA THR A 185 -11.87 2.82 -4.56
C THR A 185 -11.76 1.40 -3.99
N ARG A 186 -11.07 1.25 -2.87
CA ARG A 186 -10.84 -0.05 -2.21
C ARG A 186 -11.71 -0.17 -0.98
N SER A 187 -12.23 -1.37 -0.75
CA SER A 187 -13.12 -1.65 0.38
C SER A 187 -12.46 -1.43 1.75
N GLY A 188 -11.19 -1.78 1.89
CA GLY A 188 -10.62 -2.08 3.20
C GLY A 188 -11.10 -3.43 3.71
N ASP A 189 -10.99 -3.68 5.01
CA ASP A 189 -11.54 -4.90 5.63
C ASP A 189 -13.04 -5.00 5.41
N ILE A 190 -13.46 -6.21 5.07
CA ILE A 190 -14.83 -6.67 5.00
C ILE A 190 -14.86 -8.06 5.61
N ASP A 191 -16.04 -8.55 5.97
CA ASP A 191 -16.20 -9.96 6.29
C ASP A 191 -15.81 -10.81 5.05
N PRO A 192 -14.84 -11.73 5.15
CA PRO A 192 -14.47 -12.62 4.04
C PRO A 192 -15.66 -13.43 3.50
N ALA A 193 -16.68 -13.72 4.33
CA ALA A 193 -17.89 -14.44 3.90
C ALA A 193 -18.71 -13.67 2.85
N ILE A 194 -18.55 -12.34 2.77
CA ILE A 194 -19.18 -11.52 1.72
C ILE A 194 -18.69 -11.96 0.34
N ILE A 195 -17.42 -12.36 0.19
CA ILE A 195 -16.89 -12.82 -1.10
C ILE A 195 -17.67 -14.06 -1.58
N PHE A 196 -17.90 -15.03 -0.69
CA PHE A 196 -18.68 -16.23 -1.02
C PHE A 196 -20.15 -15.89 -1.26
N HIS A 197 -20.73 -14.97 -0.50
CA HIS A 197 -22.10 -14.53 -0.73
C HIS A 197 -22.28 -13.87 -2.11
N LEU A 198 -21.37 -12.97 -2.51
CA LEU A 198 -21.37 -12.34 -3.84
C LEU A 198 -21.23 -13.38 -4.96
N HIS A 199 -20.38 -14.39 -4.75
CA HIS A 199 -20.16 -15.44 -5.73
C HIS A 199 -21.37 -16.38 -5.84
N ASP A 200 -21.75 -17.01 -4.74
CA ASP A 200 -22.72 -18.10 -4.72
C ASP A 200 -24.16 -17.60 -4.83
N THR A 201 -24.47 -16.44 -4.24
CA THR A 201 -25.84 -15.90 -4.21
C THR A 201 -26.09 -14.91 -5.35
N LEU A 202 -25.13 -14.03 -5.66
CA LEU A 202 -25.29 -13.02 -6.71
C LEU A 202 -24.69 -13.45 -8.06
N GLY A 203 -24.07 -14.64 -8.13
CA GLY A 203 -23.51 -15.18 -9.36
C GLY A 203 -22.31 -14.40 -9.90
N MET A 204 -21.66 -13.58 -9.07
CA MET A 204 -20.51 -12.78 -9.50
C MET A 204 -19.29 -13.67 -9.69
N SER A 205 -18.56 -13.51 -10.81
CA SER A 205 -17.27 -14.18 -10.98
C SER A 205 -16.23 -13.62 -10.01
N VAL A 206 -15.19 -14.42 -9.70
CA VAL A 206 -14.07 -13.98 -8.86
C VAL A 206 -13.42 -12.70 -9.41
N ASP A 207 -13.29 -12.58 -10.74
CA ASP A 207 -12.77 -11.37 -11.38
C ASP A 207 -13.66 -10.15 -11.17
N ALA A 208 -14.99 -10.33 -11.23
CA ALA A 208 -15.95 -9.27 -10.96
C ALA A 208 -15.89 -8.83 -9.49
N ILE A 209 -15.77 -9.77 -8.56
CA ILE A 209 -15.61 -9.47 -7.12
C ILE A 209 -14.28 -8.74 -6.88
N ASN A 210 -13.18 -9.19 -7.47
CA ASN A 210 -11.90 -8.51 -7.36
C ASN A 210 -11.97 -7.06 -7.89
N LYS A 211 -12.62 -6.86 -9.04
CA LYS A 211 -12.87 -5.52 -9.59
C LYS A 211 -13.74 -4.67 -8.65
N LEU A 212 -14.81 -5.25 -8.11
CA LEU A 212 -15.69 -4.60 -7.14
C LEU A 212 -14.88 -4.08 -5.94
N LEU A 213 -14.12 -4.97 -5.29
CA LEU A 213 -13.38 -4.66 -4.07
C LEU A 213 -12.21 -3.71 -4.31
N THR A 214 -11.61 -3.69 -5.50
CA THR A 214 -10.41 -2.88 -5.78
C THR A 214 -10.67 -1.57 -6.53
N LYS A 215 -11.79 -1.46 -7.26
CA LYS A 215 -12.08 -0.33 -8.16
C LYS A 215 -13.45 0.32 -7.97
N GLU A 216 -14.41 -0.36 -7.37
CA GLU A 216 -15.81 0.10 -7.31
C GLU A 216 -16.33 0.25 -5.87
N SER A 217 -15.46 -0.02 -4.88
CA SER A 217 -15.76 0.07 -3.44
C SER A 217 -15.19 1.36 -2.83
N GLY A 218 -15.00 1.40 -1.52
CA GLY A 218 -14.38 2.54 -0.83
C GLY A 218 -15.26 3.78 -0.83
N LEU A 219 -14.66 4.97 -0.83
CA LEU A 219 -15.38 6.23 -0.93
C LEU A 219 -16.24 6.32 -2.19
N LEU A 220 -15.78 5.76 -3.31
CA LEU A 220 -16.57 5.69 -4.54
C LEU A 220 -17.85 4.88 -4.32
N GLY A 221 -17.74 3.68 -3.75
CA GLY A 221 -18.90 2.83 -3.47
C GLY A 221 -19.85 3.44 -2.43
N LEU A 222 -19.32 4.14 -1.42
CA LEU A 222 -20.12 4.76 -0.36
C LEU A 222 -20.83 6.04 -0.82
N THR A 223 -20.19 6.83 -1.67
CA THR A 223 -20.76 8.10 -2.15
C THR A 223 -21.59 7.94 -3.42
N GLU A 224 -21.39 6.84 -4.16
CA GLU A 224 -21.91 6.60 -5.51
C GLU A 224 -21.55 7.72 -6.52
N VAL A 225 -20.56 8.57 -6.18
CA VAL A 225 -20.24 9.78 -6.95
C VAL A 225 -18.75 9.82 -7.27
N THR A 226 -17.87 9.75 -6.27
CA THR A 226 -16.43 9.97 -6.48
C THR A 226 -15.57 9.29 -5.42
N SER A 227 -14.35 8.94 -5.81
CA SER A 227 -13.30 8.48 -4.90
C SER A 227 -12.51 9.62 -4.24
N ASP A 228 -12.81 10.87 -4.56
CA ASP A 228 -12.08 12.04 -4.06
C ASP A 228 -12.52 12.39 -2.62
N CYS A 229 -11.59 12.29 -1.67
CA CYS A 229 -11.89 12.56 -0.26
C CYS A 229 -12.28 14.04 -0.02
N ARG A 230 -11.76 14.98 -0.83
CA ARG A 230 -12.13 16.41 -0.74
C ARG A 230 -13.64 16.62 -0.93
N TYR A 231 -14.24 15.84 -1.83
CA TYR A 231 -15.69 15.90 -2.03
C TYR A 231 -16.45 15.52 -0.76
N VAL A 232 -16.00 14.50 -0.04
CA VAL A 232 -16.63 14.06 1.21
C VAL A 232 -16.43 15.13 2.29
N GLU A 233 -15.22 15.66 2.45
CA GLU A 233 -14.88 16.71 3.41
C GLU A 233 -15.70 18.00 3.21
N ASP A 234 -15.90 18.43 1.96
CA ASP A 234 -16.65 19.66 1.66
C ASP A 234 -18.17 19.47 1.81
N ASN A 235 -18.69 18.25 1.63
CA ASN A 235 -20.12 18.00 1.49
C ASN A 235 -20.77 17.25 2.66
N TYR A 236 -20.01 16.66 3.60
CA TYR A 236 -20.61 15.84 4.67
C TYR A 236 -21.60 16.62 5.56
N ALA A 237 -21.33 17.90 5.84
CA ALA A 237 -22.16 18.73 6.70
C ALA A 237 -23.44 19.22 6.01
N THR A 238 -23.36 19.54 4.72
CA THR A 238 -24.44 20.14 3.94
C THR A 238 -25.38 19.11 3.34
N LYS A 239 -24.87 17.97 2.84
CA LYS A 239 -25.71 16.89 2.28
C LYS A 239 -26.47 16.10 3.34
N ARG A 240 -25.96 15.96 4.57
CA ARG A 240 -26.72 15.38 5.71
C ARG A 240 -28.10 16.03 5.88
N ARG A 241 -28.21 17.35 5.70
CA ARG A 241 -29.49 18.07 5.85
C ARG A 241 -30.46 17.88 4.67
N ARG A 242 -29.96 17.61 3.46
CA ARG A 242 -30.79 17.38 2.27
C ARG A 242 -31.27 15.94 2.17
N GLU A 243 -30.41 14.98 2.47
CA GLU A 243 -30.72 13.56 2.25
C GLU A 243 -31.33 12.86 3.47
N ALA A 244 -31.19 13.41 4.70
CA ALA A 244 -32.04 13.02 5.83
C ALA A 244 -33.54 13.29 5.56
N ARG A 245 -33.85 14.15 4.57
CA ARG A 245 -35.21 14.39 4.08
C ARG A 245 -35.70 13.34 3.07
N ASN A 246 -34.78 12.58 2.45
CA ASN A 246 -35.05 11.60 1.38
C ASN A 246 -34.54 10.17 1.70
N GLY A 247 -34.09 9.88 2.93
CA GLY A 247 -33.74 8.53 3.40
C GLY A 247 -32.39 7.95 2.96
N ARG A 248 -31.50 8.71 2.31
CA ARG A 248 -30.15 8.25 1.92
C ARG A 248 -29.08 9.01 2.70
N LEU A 249 -28.64 8.55 3.87
CA LEU A 249 -27.56 9.25 4.57
C LEU A 249 -26.21 8.96 3.90
N LEU A 250 -25.46 10.00 3.52
CA LEU A 250 -24.01 9.88 3.41
C LEU A 250 -23.44 9.44 4.77
N PRO A 251 -22.68 8.34 4.83
CA PRO A 251 -22.03 7.93 6.07
C PRO A 251 -21.05 9.02 6.52
N PRO A 252 -20.83 9.19 7.84
CA PRO A 252 -19.68 9.97 8.31
C PRO A 252 -18.39 9.42 7.68
N PRO A 253 -17.32 10.22 7.56
CA PRO A 253 -16.07 9.76 6.96
C PRO A 253 -15.57 8.48 7.65
N GLY A 254 -15.88 7.32 7.04
CA GLY A 254 -15.61 5.99 7.61
C GLY A 254 -14.11 5.71 7.75
N GLU A 255 -13.30 6.43 6.97
CA GLU A 255 -11.85 6.45 7.08
C GLU A 255 -11.39 6.88 8.48
N ILE A 256 -11.99 7.91 9.07
CA ILE A 256 -11.61 8.41 10.41
C ILE A 256 -11.96 7.37 11.49
N HIS A 257 -13.16 6.81 11.44
CA HIS A 257 -13.60 5.81 12.42
C HIS A 257 -12.72 4.55 12.37
N ARG A 258 -12.33 4.11 11.16
CA ARG A 258 -11.48 2.93 11.00
C ARG A 258 -10.01 3.20 11.34
N CYS A 259 -9.50 4.41 11.05
CA CYS A 259 -8.19 4.85 11.54
C CYS A 259 -8.12 4.85 13.08
N LEU A 260 -9.17 5.39 13.73
CA LEU A 260 -9.28 5.39 15.18
C LEU A 260 -9.33 3.97 15.73
N HIS A 261 -10.07 3.06 15.11
CA HIS A 261 -10.07 1.65 15.51
C HIS A 261 -8.70 0.97 15.39
N CYS A 262 -7.95 1.20 14.31
CA CYS A 262 -6.58 0.68 14.20
C CYS A 262 -5.69 1.24 15.32
N ALA A 263 -5.76 2.55 15.56
CA ALA A 263 -4.97 3.20 16.60
C ALA A 263 -5.35 2.75 18.02
N ASP A 264 -6.64 2.58 18.29
CA ASP A 264 -7.18 2.07 19.54
C ASP A 264 -6.74 0.62 19.76
N GLY A 265 -6.82 -0.24 18.73
CA GLY A 265 -6.37 -1.63 18.80
C GLY A 265 -4.91 -1.77 19.27
N TRP A 266 -4.02 -0.92 18.77
CA TRP A 266 -2.60 -0.92 19.15
C TRP A 266 -2.31 -0.27 20.49
N SER A 267 -2.97 0.84 20.82
CA SER A 267 -2.77 1.53 22.10
C SER A 267 -3.34 0.77 23.30
N SER A 268 -4.39 -0.03 23.07
CA SER A 268 -5.08 -0.77 24.14
C SER A 268 -4.73 -2.26 24.21
N GLY A 269 -3.84 -2.76 23.35
CA GLY A 269 -3.54 -4.19 23.24
C GLY A 269 -4.73 -5.04 22.80
N ARG A 270 -5.78 -4.41 22.23
CA ARG A 270 -7.02 -5.05 21.77
C ARG A 270 -6.99 -5.43 20.29
N CYS A 271 -5.82 -5.41 19.65
CA CYS A 271 -5.60 -6.19 18.44
C CYS A 271 -5.69 -7.67 18.87
N CYS A 272 -6.67 -8.42 18.32
CA CYS A 272 -7.18 -9.71 18.80
C CYS A 272 -6.20 -10.91 18.87
N ILE A 273 -4.95 -10.71 19.29
CA ILE A 273 -3.92 -11.77 19.40
C ILE A 273 -3.36 -11.88 20.84
N HIS A 274 -3.98 -11.25 21.85
CA HIS A 274 -3.61 -11.47 23.25
C HIS A 274 -4.08 -12.82 23.85
N TRP A 275 -4.37 -13.80 23.01
CA TRP A 275 -4.59 -15.18 23.42
C TRP A 275 -3.76 -16.09 22.52
N TRP A 276 -2.57 -16.45 22.97
CA TRP A 276 -2.11 -17.84 23.16
C TRP A 276 -0.63 -17.79 23.59
N TYR A 277 -0.34 -18.37 24.76
CA TYR A 277 0.91 -18.44 25.54
C TYR A 277 1.33 -17.17 26.32
N ARG A 278 1.64 -17.12 27.64
CA ARG A 278 1.91 -18.09 28.73
C ARG A 278 2.22 -19.54 28.37
#